data_AF-A0A7C3TEM9-F1
#
_entry.id   AF-A0A7C3TEM9-F1
#
_cell.length_a   1.000
_cell.length_b   1.000
_cell.length_c   1.000
_cell.angle_alpha   90.00
_cell.angle_beta   90.00
_cell.angle_gamma   90.00
#
_symmetry.space_group_name_H-M   'P 1'
#
loop_
_entity.id
_entity.type
_entity.pdbx_description
1 polymer ?
#
loop_
_entity_poly.entity_id
_entity_poly.type
_entity_poly.pdbx_seq_one_letter_code
_entity_poly.pdbx_strand_id
1 'polypeptide(L)'
;MPHPIFVETYYVSIRIYEKLGLNNPEQRAEEFVEWLYRSPNITLEEPSLELALLAGRTKRRFGLALTDAYVLASAKICQGKAVFRRKEKEMQKKLSEIKKGI
;
A
#
# COMPACT_ATOMS: atom_id res chain seq x y z
N MET A 1 5.31 -5.48 3.07
CA MET A 1 4.09 -4.70 2.81
C MET A 1 3.89 -3.72 3.96
N PRO A 2 3.85 -2.41 3.69
CA PRO A 2 3.70 -1.40 4.75
C PRO A 2 2.30 -1.38 5.39
N HIS A 3 2.21 -1.00 6.67
CA HIS A 3 0.95 -0.91 7.41
C HIS A 3 -0.14 -0.05 6.74
N PRO A 4 0.16 1.09 6.09
CA PRO A 4 -0.86 1.87 5.39
C PRO A 4 -1.63 1.08 4.33
N ILE A 5 -1.02 0.05 3.72
CA ILE A 5 -1.68 -0.82 2.74
C ILE A 5 -2.68 -1.75 3.45
N PHE A 6 -2.36 -2.24 4.65
CA PHE A 6 -3.31 -3.00 5.45
C PHE A 6 -4.48 -2.16 5.93
N VAL A 7 -4.25 -0.90 6.31
CA VAL A 7 -5.33 0.04 6.66
C VAL A 7 -6.28 0.22 5.48
N GLU A 8 -5.74 0.45 4.27
CA GLU A 8 -6.56 0.57 3.05
C GLU A 8 -7.28 -0.74 2.72
N THR A 9 -6.60 -1.88 2.87
CA THR A 9 -7.19 -3.22 2.64
C THR A 9 -8.37 -3.47 3.57
N TYR A 10 -8.22 -3.20 4.87
CA TYR A 10 -9.29 -3.29 5.86
C TYR A 10 -10.48 -2.43 5.45
N TYR A 11 -10.22 -1.13 5.21
CA TYR A 11 -11.26 -0.16 4.88
C TYR A 11 -12.06 -0.56 3.63
N VAL A 12 -11.36 -0.93 2.55
CA VAL A 12 -12.01 -1.35 1.30
C VAL A 12 -12.78 -2.66 1.49
N SER A 13 -12.24 -3.61 2.25
CA SER A 13 -12.89 -4.91 2.50
C SER A 13 -14.21 -4.74 3.23
N ILE A 14 -14.26 -3.95 4.30
CA ILE A 14 -15.52 -3.66 5.02
C ILE A 14 -16.57 -3.11 4.07
N ARG A 15 -16.21 -2.09 3.27
CA ARG A 15 -17.15 -1.43 2.35
C ARG A 15 -17.71 -2.39 1.30
N ILE A 16 -16.90 -3.33 0.84
CA ILE A 16 -17.36 -4.39 -0.07
C ILE A 16 -18.31 -5.34 0.67
N TYR A 17 -17.94 -5.82 1.86
CA TYR A 17 -18.77 -6.75 2.63
C TYR A 17 -20.12 -6.14 3.04
N GLU A 18 -20.14 -4.87 3.44
CA GLU A 18 -21.35 -4.09 3.68
C GLU A 18 -22.23 -4.01 2.43
N LYS A 19 -21.62 -3.69 1.27
CA LYS A 19 -22.36 -3.55 0.02
C LYS A 19 -22.97 -4.87 -0.46
N LEU A 20 -22.33 -5.99 -0.13
CA LEU A 20 -22.80 -7.35 -0.42
C LEU A 20 -23.81 -7.86 0.61
N GLY A 21 -24.09 -7.12 1.69
CA GLY A 21 -25.01 -7.54 2.74
C GLY A 21 -24.53 -8.75 3.54
N LEU A 22 -23.21 -8.93 3.66
CA LEU A 22 -22.64 -10.02 4.46
C LEU A 22 -22.82 -9.76 5.95
N ASN A 23 -23.04 -10.83 6.72
CA ASN A 23 -23.08 -10.76 8.18
C ASN A 23 -21.69 -10.42 8.74
N ASN A 24 -21.64 -9.56 9.75
CA ASN A 24 -20.45 -9.14 10.49
C ASN A 24 -19.30 -8.64 9.56
N PRO A 25 -19.53 -7.60 8.75
CA PRO A 25 -18.55 -7.13 7.77
C PRO A 25 -17.22 -6.67 8.41
N GLU A 26 -17.29 -6.08 9.60
CA GLU A 26 -16.11 -5.64 10.36
C GLU A 26 -15.20 -6.81 10.75
N GLN A 27 -15.78 -7.82 11.43
CA GLN A 27 -15.07 -9.03 11.81
C GLN A 27 -14.44 -9.73 10.60
N ARG A 28 -15.18 -9.83 9.47
CA ARG A 28 -14.65 -10.45 8.25
C ARG A 28 -13.45 -9.70 7.67
N ALA A 29 -13.43 -8.37 7.77
CA ALA A 29 -12.31 -7.57 7.28
C ALA A 29 -11.09 -7.69 8.19
N GLU A 30 -11.30 -7.77 9.51
CA GLU A 30 -10.25 -8.05 10.48
C GLU A 30 -9.62 -9.43 10.22
N GLU A 31 -10.44 -10.48 10.15
CA GLU A 31 -9.99 -11.85 9.84
C GLU A 31 -9.22 -11.92 8.52
N PHE A 32 -9.65 -11.18 7.50
CA PHE A 32 -8.95 -11.13 6.22
C PHE A 32 -7.57 -10.47 6.32
N VAL A 33 -7.46 -9.34 7.02
CA VAL A 33 -6.18 -8.65 7.21
C VAL A 33 -5.24 -9.48 8.10
N GLU A 34 -5.74 -10.11 9.15
CA GLU A 34 -4.95 -11.04 9.97
C GLU A 34 -4.44 -12.23 9.16
N TRP A 35 -5.28 -12.80 8.29
CA TRP A 35 -4.88 -13.89 7.42
C TRP A 35 -3.76 -13.47 6.45
N LEU A 36 -3.87 -12.27 5.86
CA LEU A 36 -2.80 -11.72 5.03
C LEU A 36 -1.52 -11.48 5.84
N TYR A 37 -1.64 -10.94 7.05
CA TYR A 37 -0.52 -10.70 7.96
C TYR A 37 0.25 -11.98 8.27
N ARG A 38 -0.46 -13.11 8.48
CA ARG A 38 0.15 -14.42 8.79
C ARG A 38 0.63 -15.18 7.54
N SER A 39 0.43 -14.66 6.34
CA SER A 39 0.76 -15.36 5.10
C SER A 39 2.28 -15.43 4.90
N PRO A 40 2.86 -16.63 4.66
CA PRO A 40 4.32 -16.79 4.47
C PRO A 40 4.84 -16.10 3.21
N ASN A 41 3.95 -15.74 2.29
CA ASN A 41 4.29 -15.05 1.03
C ASN A 41 4.28 -13.51 1.17
N ILE A 42 3.92 -12.98 2.34
CA ILE A 42 3.86 -11.54 2.61
C ILE A 42 4.89 -11.21 3.67
N THR A 43 6.01 -10.63 3.25
CA THR A 43 6.98 -10.04 4.18
C THR A 43 6.47 -8.68 4.62
N LEU A 44 6.38 -8.46 5.92
CA LEU A 44 6.07 -7.16 6.50
C LEU A 44 7.32 -6.30 6.57
N GLU A 45 7.18 -5.04 6.15
CA GLU A 45 8.18 -4.06 6.53
C GLU A 45 7.73 -3.50 7.87
N GLU A 46 8.51 -3.79 8.91
CA GLU A 46 8.35 -3.13 10.21
C GLU A 46 8.31 -1.61 10.02
N PRO A 47 7.38 -0.90 10.66
CA PRO A 47 7.36 0.55 10.61
C PRO A 47 8.71 1.12 11.01
N SER A 48 9.37 1.81 10.07
CA SER A 48 10.65 2.46 10.32
C SER A 48 10.57 3.96 10.01
N LEU A 49 11.35 4.75 10.75
CA LEU A 49 11.49 6.17 10.47
C LEU A 49 12.00 6.40 9.03
N GLU A 50 12.91 5.54 8.56
CA GLU A 50 13.42 5.58 7.20
C GLU A 50 12.30 5.41 6.16
N LEU A 51 11.46 4.40 6.32
CA LEU A 51 10.33 4.15 5.43
C LEU A 51 9.35 5.34 5.42
N ALA A 52 9.04 5.89 6.60
CA ALA A 52 8.16 7.06 6.72
C ALA A 52 8.75 8.31 6.03
N LEU A 53 10.04 8.60 6.25
CA LEU A 53 10.71 9.74 5.63
C LEU A 53 10.87 9.57 4.11
N LEU A 54 11.13 8.35 3.64
CA LEU A 54 11.22 8.07 2.21
C LEU A 54 9.85 8.16 1.53
N ALA A 55 8.80 7.62 2.15
CA ALA A 55 7.42 7.76 1.68
C ALA A 55 7.00 9.23 1.62
N GLY A 56 7.30 10.03 2.65
CA GLY A 56 7.01 11.47 2.67
C GLY A 56 7.70 12.24 1.54
N ARG A 57 9.01 11.98 1.31
CA ARG A 57 9.76 12.58 0.20
C ARG A 57 9.20 12.15 -1.16
N THR A 58 8.87 10.88 -1.32
CA THR A 58 8.28 10.31 -2.54
C THR A 58 6.92 10.95 -2.84
N LYS A 59 6.05 11.03 -1.83
CA LYS A 59 4.75 11.68 -1.91
C LYS A 59 4.90 13.13 -2.36
N ARG A 60 5.80 13.90 -1.75
CA ARG A 60 6.02 15.31 -2.12
C ARG A 60 6.54 15.44 -3.55
N ARG A 61 7.55 14.64 -3.93
CA ARG A 61 8.19 14.72 -5.25
C ARG A 61 7.21 14.36 -6.37
N PHE A 62 6.47 13.27 -6.20
CA PHE A 62 5.61 12.75 -7.25
C PHE A 62 4.15 13.18 -7.13
N GLY A 63 3.73 13.73 -5.99
CA GLY A 63 2.35 14.14 -5.76
C GLY A 63 1.40 12.95 -5.78
N LEU A 64 1.79 11.85 -5.11
CA LEU A 64 1.04 10.59 -5.08
C LEU A 64 0.11 10.51 -3.86
N ALA A 65 -0.81 9.54 -3.88
CA ALA A 65 -1.50 9.08 -2.68
C ALA A 65 -0.49 8.58 -1.61
N LEU A 66 -0.92 8.58 -0.34
CA LEU A 66 -0.06 8.16 0.76
C LEU A 66 0.37 6.69 0.59
N THR A 67 -0.57 5.80 0.32
CA THR A 67 -0.33 4.37 0.18
C THR A 67 0.55 4.06 -1.02
N ASP A 68 0.34 4.70 -2.16
CA ASP A 68 1.23 4.63 -3.33
C ASP A 68 2.67 5.05 -3.03
N ALA A 69 2.85 6.11 -2.24
CA ALA A 69 4.18 6.56 -1.84
C ALA A 69 4.88 5.55 -0.93
N TYR A 70 4.13 4.89 -0.03
CA TYR A 70 4.65 3.79 0.79
C TYR A 70 5.02 2.56 -0.05
N VAL A 71 4.23 2.21 -1.08
CA VAL A 71 4.55 1.10 -2.00
C VAL A 71 5.88 1.37 -2.72
N LEU A 72 6.08 2.59 -3.24
CA LEU A 72 7.33 2.96 -3.91
C LEU A 72 8.52 2.99 -2.95
N ALA A 73 8.35 3.55 -1.75
CA ALA A 73 9.40 3.63 -0.74
C ALA A 73 9.84 2.24 -0.26
N SER A 74 8.88 1.37 0.03
CA SER A 74 9.13 -0.03 0.41
C SER A 74 9.85 -0.80 -0.70
N ALA A 75 9.40 -0.66 -1.95
CA ALA A 75 10.09 -1.27 -3.08
C ALA A 75 11.55 -0.82 -3.21
N LYS A 76 11.84 0.46 -2.92
CA LYS A 76 13.21 0.97 -2.92
C LYS A 76 14.06 0.37 -1.79
N ILE A 77 13.53 0.31 -0.56
CA ILE A 77 14.25 -0.21 0.62
C ILE A 77 14.54 -1.71 0.46
N CYS A 78 13.53 -2.49 0.08
CA CYS A 78 13.68 -3.94 -0.12
C CYS A 78 14.37 -4.33 -1.43
N GLN A 79 14.83 -3.36 -2.25
CA GLN A 79 15.33 -3.62 -3.61
C GLN A 79 14.35 -4.46 -4.45
N GLY A 80 13.06 -4.31 -4.16
CA GLY A 80 11.97 -5.04 -4.78
C GLY A 80 11.38 -4.27 -5.97
N LYS A 81 10.35 -4.87 -6.56
CA LYS A 81 9.59 -4.24 -7.64
C LYS A 81 8.27 -3.70 -7.09
N ALA A 82 8.03 -2.41 -7.25
CA ALA A 82 6.72 -1.83 -6.97
C ALA A 82 5.69 -2.34 -7.99
N VAL A 83 4.59 -2.90 -7.49
CA VAL A 83 3.50 -3.44 -8.31
C VAL A 83 2.26 -2.59 -8.09
N PHE A 84 1.70 -2.08 -9.19
CA PHE A 84 0.46 -1.31 -9.19
C PHE A 84 -0.55 -1.99 -10.11
N ARG A 85 -1.81 -2.10 -9.67
CA ARG A 85 -2.90 -2.65 -10.48
C ARG A 85 -3.11 -1.84 -11.76
N ARG A 86 -3.04 -0.51 -11.65
CA ARG A 86 -3.12 0.42 -12.78
C ARG A 86 -2.23 1.62 -12.49
N LYS A 87 -1.65 2.22 -13.53
CA LYS A 87 -0.95 3.50 -13.42
C LYS A 87 -1.98 4.62 -13.23
N GLU A 88 -2.01 5.19 -12.03
CA GLU A 88 -2.85 6.35 -11.74
C GLU A 88 -2.46 7.57 -12.58
N LYS A 89 -3.41 8.50 -12.77
CA LYS A 89 -3.19 9.72 -13.58
C LYS A 89 -1.99 10.52 -13.06
N GLU A 90 -1.81 10.58 -11.75
CA GLU A 90 -0.69 11.28 -11.09
C GLU A 90 0.66 10.64 -11.45
N MET A 91 0.74 9.30 -11.39
CA MET A 91 1.94 8.55 -11.78
C MET A 91 2.26 8.71 -13.27
N GLN A 92 1.26 8.73 -14.15
CA GLN A 92 1.49 8.84 -15.59
C GLN A 92 2.23 10.12 -15.97
N LYS A 93 1.91 11.25 -15.33
CA LYS A 93 2.56 12.54 -15.56
C LYS A 93 4.05 12.53 -15.18
N LYS A 94 4.47 11.64 -14.27
CA LYS A 94 5.84 11.59 -13.72
C LYS A 94 6.50 10.21 -13.92
N LEU A 95 5.99 9.41 -14.86
CA LEU A 95 6.40 8.02 -15.03
C LEU A 95 7.87 7.87 -15.44
N SER A 96 8.38 8.81 -16.24
CA SER A 96 9.78 8.87 -16.65
C SER A 96 10.71 9.07 -15.46
N GLU A 97 10.31 9.90 -14.49
CA GLU A 97 11.07 10.14 -13.26
C GLU A 97 10.98 8.95 -12.29
N ILE A 98 9.78 8.38 -12.11
CA ILE A 98 9.59 7.18 -11.27
C ILE A 98 10.45 6.02 -11.77
N LYS A 99 10.58 5.84 -13.10
CA LYS A 99 11.43 4.81 -13.71
C LYS A 99 12.93 5.07 -13.54
N LYS A 100 13.36 6.34 -13.49
CA LYS A 100 14.76 6.70 -13.20
C LYS A 100 15.14 6.42 -11.74
N GLY A 101 14.15 6.18 -10.89
CA GLY A 101 14.33 5.78 -9.50
C GLY A 101 14.06 6.91 -8.52
N ILE A 102 13.83 6.49 -7.28
CA ILE A 102 13.76 7.33 -6.08
C ILE A 102 15.13 7.37 -5.46
#